data_AF-A0A6J4YKK7-F1
#
_entry.id   AF-A0A6J4YKK7-F1
#
_cell.length_a   1.000
_cell.length_b   1.000
_cell.length_c   1.000
_cell.angle_alpha   90.00
_cell.angle_beta   90.00
_cell.angle_gamma   90.00
#
_symmetry.space_group_name_H-M   'P 1'
#
loop_
_entity.id
_entity.type
_entity.pdbx_description
1 polymer ?
#
loop_
_entity_poly.entity_id
_entity_poly.type
_entity_poly.pdbx_seq_one_letter_code
_entity_poly.pdbx_strand_id
1 'polypeptide(L)'
;MDVVSWDHTVTSAGSGRILVVGMAYNEMTKKGVLTATFGGRSLSLAGLEMKPSNASSEIWYLLDPPTGTHTIVVTMKDKVKLRGGAISFLNVDQTTPNFYSENRNSSSASLIIPDVREREVVVDHLAVENTPSAGSGPGQTLRWNDTYSSDIRTVCSTKEGPLGGGTVTMSWSLGDHKKWALGAVVLKPGGCR
;
A
#
# COMPACT_ATOMS: atom_id res chain seq x y z
N MET A 1 -0.11 6.26 -21.61
CA MET A 1 -1.24 6.15 -20.68
C MET A 1 -1.57 4.69 -20.54
N ASP A 2 -1.49 4.20 -19.31
CA ASP A 2 -1.90 2.86 -18.93
C ASP A 2 -3.00 2.96 -17.88
N VAL A 3 -3.94 2.02 -17.94
CA VAL A 3 -5.10 1.95 -17.05
C VAL A 3 -5.22 0.53 -16.53
N VAL A 4 -5.43 0.40 -15.23
CA VAL A 4 -5.80 -0.86 -14.58
C VAL A 4 -7.07 -0.65 -13.77
N SER A 5 -7.93 -1.66 -13.76
CA SER A 5 -9.17 -1.63 -13.00
C SER A 5 -9.54 -3.00 -12.46
N TRP A 6 -10.12 -3.00 -11.26
CA TRP A 6 -10.65 -4.20 -10.61
C TRP A 6 -11.73 -3.80 -9.61
N ASP A 7 -12.60 -4.73 -9.25
CA ASP A 7 -13.66 -4.49 -8.28
C ASP A 7 -13.18 -4.69 -6.84
N HIS A 8 -13.67 -3.86 -5.92
CA HIS A 8 -13.46 -4.00 -4.48
C HIS A 8 -14.78 -3.81 -3.74
N THR A 9 -15.04 -4.69 -2.77
CA THR A 9 -16.25 -4.62 -1.94
C THR A 9 -15.93 -3.98 -0.60
N VAL A 10 -16.58 -2.86 -0.31
CA VAL A 10 -16.57 -2.23 1.02
C VAL A 10 -17.81 -2.66 1.78
N THR A 11 -17.63 -3.20 2.98
CA THR A 11 -18.74 -3.67 3.81
C THR A 11 -19.73 -2.55 4.14
N SER A 12 -21.02 -2.91 4.23
CA SER A 12 -22.10 -2.01 4.62
C SER A 12 -22.20 -1.76 6.13
N ALA A 13 -21.55 -2.60 6.94
CA ALA A 13 -21.58 -2.50 8.39
C ALA A 13 -20.48 -1.55 8.93
N GLY A 14 -20.81 -0.79 9.97
CA GLY A 14 -19.86 0.03 10.72
C GLY A 14 -19.59 1.42 10.11
N SER A 15 -18.87 2.23 10.89
CA SER A 15 -18.46 3.59 10.57
C SER A 15 -16.93 3.71 10.54
N GLY A 16 -16.42 4.90 10.22
CA GLY A 16 -14.97 5.13 10.15
C GLY A 16 -14.32 4.24 9.08
N ARG A 17 -14.92 4.18 7.88
CA ARG A 17 -14.41 3.38 6.77
C ARG A 17 -13.19 4.05 6.15
N ILE A 18 -12.24 3.25 5.71
CA ILE A 18 -11.16 3.69 4.83
C ILE A 18 -10.89 2.60 3.79
N LEU A 19 -10.72 3.00 2.54
CA LEU A 19 -10.16 2.16 1.48
C LEU A 19 -8.69 2.56 1.31
N VAL A 20 -7.78 1.59 1.32
CA VAL A 20 -6.36 1.77 1.04
C VAL A 20 -6.01 1.01 -0.24
N VAL A 21 -5.33 1.67 -1.17
CA VAL A 21 -4.93 1.12 -2.47
C VAL A 21 -3.42 1.25 -2.61
N GLY A 22 -2.73 0.13 -2.78
CA GLY A 22 -1.30 0.09 -3.06
C GLY A 22 -1.06 -0.06 -4.55
N MET A 23 -0.25 0.82 -5.14
CA MET A 23 0.12 0.79 -6.55
C MET A 23 1.62 0.65 -6.72
N ALA A 24 2.02 -0.31 -7.55
CA ALA A 24 3.38 -0.54 -7.95
C ALA A 24 3.55 -0.21 -9.43
N TYR A 25 4.62 0.50 -9.75
CA TYR A 25 5.04 0.69 -11.14
C TYR A 25 6.55 0.78 -11.28
N ASN A 26 7.05 0.47 -12.48
CA ASN A 26 8.48 0.45 -12.77
C ASN A 26 8.94 1.47 -13.82
N GLU A 27 10.25 1.50 -14.09
CA GLU A 27 10.89 2.13 -15.25
C GLU A 27 10.78 3.66 -15.36
N MET A 28 10.42 4.32 -14.26
CA MET A 28 10.30 5.77 -14.21
C MET A 28 11.53 6.43 -13.59
N THR A 29 12.13 7.40 -14.29
CA THR A 29 13.23 8.24 -13.78
C THR A 29 12.74 9.38 -12.88
N LYS A 30 11.43 9.63 -12.86
CA LYS A 30 10.75 10.69 -12.09
C LYS A 30 9.38 10.20 -11.61
N LYS A 31 8.78 10.91 -10.66
CA LYS A 31 7.40 10.65 -10.24
C LYS A 31 6.44 10.66 -11.44
N GLY A 32 5.68 9.57 -11.59
CA GLY A 32 4.61 9.49 -12.57
C GLY A 32 3.38 10.31 -12.16
N VAL A 33 2.50 10.61 -13.12
CA VAL A 33 1.20 11.21 -12.82
C VAL A 33 0.14 10.13 -12.81
N LEU A 34 -0.17 9.68 -11.59
CA LEU A 34 -1.16 8.65 -11.31
C LEU A 34 -2.42 9.27 -10.69
N THR A 35 -3.59 8.82 -11.13
CA THR A 35 -4.89 9.15 -10.52
C THR A 35 -5.64 7.86 -10.22
N ALA A 36 -6.30 7.78 -9.06
CA ALA A 36 -7.11 6.64 -8.67
C ALA A 36 -8.54 7.07 -8.28
N THR A 37 -9.53 6.26 -8.64
CA THR A 37 -10.93 6.45 -8.25
C THR A 37 -11.55 5.15 -7.76
N PHE A 38 -12.58 5.25 -6.92
CA PHE A 38 -13.42 4.13 -6.47
C PHE A 38 -14.89 4.52 -6.61
N GLY A 39 -15.64 3.83 -7.48
CA GLY A 39 -17.04 4.18 -7.76
C GLY A 39 -17.19 5.63 -8.24
N GLY A 40 -16.20 6.15 -8.98
CA GLY A 40 -16.15 7.55 -9.45
C GLY A 40 -15.65 8.58 -8.43
N ARG A 41 -15.44 8.23 -7.16
CA ARG A 41 -14.84 9.13 -6.16
C ARG A 41 -13.31 9.08 -6.23
N SER A 42 -12.67 10.24 -6.31
CA SER A 42 -11.20 10.34 -6.33
C SER A 42 -10.59 9.90 -4.99
N LEU A 43 -9.50 9.15 -5.06
CA LEU A 43 -8.64 8.83 -3.93
C LEU A 43 -7.60 9.94 -3.74
N SER A 44 -7.14 10.08 -2.50
CA SER A 44 -6.01 10.92 -2.11
C SER A 44 -4.73 10.10 -2.03
N LEU A 45 -3.59 10.70 -2.39
CA LEU A 45 -2.27 10.06 -2.22
C LEU A 45 -1.83 10.23 -0.76
N ALA A 46 -1.57 9.13 -0.04
CA ALA A 46 -0.94 9.17 1.28
C ALA A 46 0.58 9.40 1.14
N GLY A 47 1.20 8.72 0.18
CA GLY A 47 2.62 8.90 -0.09
C GLY A 47 3.13 7.99 -1.20
N LEU A 48 4.35 8.30 -1.61
CA LEU A 48 5.06 7.62 -2.68
C LEU A 48 6.49 7.39 -2.22
N GLU A 49 6.97 6.17 -2.43
CA GLU A 49 8.38 5.84 -2.38
C GLU A 49 8.85 5.38 -3.75
N MET A 50 10.00 5.86 -4.19
CA MET A 50 10.55 5.53 -5.50
C MET A 50 12.00 5.09 -5.39
N LYS A 51 12.32 4.00 -6.08
CA LYS A 51 13.68 3.74 -6.53
C LYS A 51 13.77 4.11 -8.02
N PRO A 52 14.35 5.28 -8.38
CA PRO A 52 14.40 5.73 -9.77
C PRO A 52 14.88 4.65 -10.74
N SER A 53 14.18 4.55 -11.86
CA SER A 53 14.35 3.55 -12.94
C SER A 53 14.10 2.09 -12.53
N ASN A 54 13.55 1.81 -11.34
CA ASN A 54 13.32 0.45 -10.86
C ASN A 54 11.88 0.28 -10.37
N ALA A 55 11.62 0.19 -9.06
CA ALA A 55 10.29 -0.02 -8.49
C ALA A 55 9.82 1.21 -7.71
N SER A 56 8.53 1.52 -7.81
CA SER A 56 7.86 2.59 -7.09
C SER A 56 6.65 2.04 -6.36
N SER A 57 6.45 2.45 -5.12
CA SER A 57 5.32 2.08 -4.26
C SER A 57 4.54 3.33 -3.90
N GLU A 58 3.29 3.43 -4.37
CA GLU A 58 2.35 4.47 -3.96
C GLU A 58 1.25 3.88 -3.08
N ILE A 59 0.89 4.59 -2.01
CA ILE A 59 -0.28 4.27 -1.20
C ILE A 59 -1.29 5.40 -1.34
N TRP A 60 -2.48 5.03 -1.79
CA TRP A 60 -3.64 5.88 -1.96
C TRP A 60 -4.73 5.50 -0.96
N TYR A 61 -5.61 6.44 -0.64
CA TYR A 61 -6.72 6.19 0.27
C TYR A 61 -7.99 6.96 -0.11
N LEU A 62 -9.13 6.43 0.30
CA LEU A 62 -10.41 7.12 0.32
C LEU A 62 -11.00 6.97 1.73
N LEU A 63 -11.24 8.11 2.39
CA LEU A 63 -11.99 8.16 3.64
C LEU A 63 -13.49 8.06 3.36
N ASP A 64 -14.19 7.38 4.27
CA ASP A 64 -15.61 7.06 4.17
C ASP A 64 -16.05 6.63 2.75
N PRO A 65 -15.42 5.57 2.18
CA PRO A 65 -15.80 5.06 0.86
C PRO A 65 -17.26 4.60 0.86
N PRO A 66 -17.96 4.71 -0.29
CA PRO A 66 -19.29 4.12 -0.45
C PRO A 66 -19.22 2.61 -0.21
N THR A 67 -20.28 2.06 0.34
CA THR A 67 -20.38 0.63 0.62
C THR A 67 -20.87 -0.14 -0.60
N GLY A 68 -20.70 -1.46 -0.60
CA GLY A 68 -20.95 -2.33 -1.74
C GLY A 68 -19.73 -2.51 -2.63
N THR A 69 -19.93 -3.19 -3.75
CA THR A 69 -18.90 -3.43 -4.76
C THR A 69 -18.86 -2.26 -5.72
N HIS A 70 -17.68 -1.63 -5.84
CA HIS A 70 -17.42 -0.63 -6.87
C HIS A 70 -16.07 -0.91 -7.52
N THR A 71 -15.89 -0.40 -8.73
CA THR A 71 -14.64 -0.54 -9.46
C THR A 71 -13.63 0.49 -8.98
N ILE A 72 -12.42 0.02 -8.69
CA ILE A 72 -11.22 0.84 -8.57
C ILE A 72 -10.67 1.03 -9.99
N VAL A 73 -10.45 2.29 -10.38
CA VAL A 73 -9.81 2.63 -11.66
C VAL A 73 -8.58 3.45 -11.36
N VAL A 74 -7.43 2.94 -11.78
CA VAL A 74 -6.13 3.61 -11.65
C VAL A 74 -5.58 3.91 -13.03
N THR A 75 -5.17 5.15 -13.23
CA THR A 75 -4.70 5.67 -14.50
C THR A 75 -3.33 6.30 -14.32
N MET A 76 -2.36 5.87 -15.11
CA MET A 76 -1.06 6.51 -15.24
C MET A 76 -0.98 7.23 -16.59
N LYS A 77 -0.53 8.50 -16.60
CA LYS A 77 -0.36 9.25 -17.87
C LYS A 77 0.72 8.63 -18.76
N ASP A 78 1.83 8.22 -18.15
CA ASP A 78 2.93 7.53 -18.82
C ASP A 78 2.55 6.09 -19.19
N LYS A 79 3.35 5.44 -20.05
CA LYS A 79 3.23 4.00 -20.31
C LYS A 79 4.23 3.28 -19.41
N VAL A 80 3.75 2.51 -18.44
CA VAL A 80 4.54 1.83 -17.41
C VAL A 80 3.88 0.50 -17.04
N LYS A 81 4.65 -0.45 -16.51
CA LYS A 81 4.04 -1.65 -15.93
C LYS A 81 3.37 -1.24 -14.62
N LEU A 82 2.05 -1.35 -14.56
CA LEU A 82 1.24 -0.90 -13.45
C LEU A 82 0.47 -2.08 -12.84
N ARG A 83 0.59 -2.28 -11.53
CA ARG A 83 -0.13 -3.32 -10.80
C ARG A 83 -0.41 -2.88 -9.37
N GLY A 84 -1.49 -3.37 -8.78
CA GLY A 84 -1.84 -2.97 -7.42
C GLY A 84 -2.95 -3.81 -6.84
N GLY A 85 -3.31 -3.47 -5.61
CA GLY A 85 -4.36 -4.12 -4.85
C GLY A 85 -4.98 -3.16 -3.84
N ALA A 86 -6.03 -3.62 -3.17
CA ALA A 86 -6.78 -2.81 -2.23
C ALA A 86 -7.24 -3.59 -1.02
N ILE A 87 -7.34 -2.89 0.11
CA ILE A 87 -7.94 -3.37 1.36
C ILE A 87 -8.75 -2.25 1.99
N SER A 88 -9.81 -2.60 2.73
CA SER A 88 -10.63 -1.64 3.44
C SER A 88 -10.76 -2.00 4.92
N PHE A 89 -10.81 -0.97 5.77
CA PHE A 89 -10.93 -1.08 7.22
C PHE A 89 -12.15 -0.33 7.73
N LEU A 90 -12.53 -0.66 8.96
CA LEU A 90 -13.57 -0.02 9.75
C LEU A 90 -12.99 0.54 11.03
N ASN A 91 -13.75 1.43 11.68
CA ASN A 91 -13.37 2.04 12.96
C ASN A 91 -12.00 2.73 12.88
N VAL A 92 -11.71 3.40 11.77
CA VAL A 92 -10.49 4.18 11.53
C VAL A 92 -10.81 5.67 11.64
N ASP A 93 -9.90 6.42 12.23
CA ASP A 93 -9.95 7.87 12.27
C ASP A 93 -10.01 8.45 10.85
N GLN A 94 -10.87 9.44 10.65
CA GLN A 94 -11.15 10.00 9.33
C GLN A 94 -10.22 11.18 9.02
N THR A 95 -8.94 10.97 9.25
CA THR A 95 -7.86 11.93 8.96
C THR A 95 -6.85 11.32 7.99
N THR A 96 -5.96 12.15 7.44
CA THR A 96 -4.89 11.69 6.55
C THR A 96 -3.95 10.74 7.30
N PRO A 97 -3.76 9.50 6.82
CA PRO A 97 -2.80 8.58 7.41
C PRO A 97 -1.37 9.10 7.33
N ASN A 98 -0.58 8.88 8.38
CA ASN A 98 0.86 9.15 8.34
C ASN A 98 1.52 8.17 7.37
N PHE A 99 2.44 8.65 6.53
CA PHE A 99 3.20 7.83 5.57
C PHE A 99 4.67 7.72 5.98
N TYR A 100 5.22 6.51 5.85
CA TYR A 100 6.62 6.16 6.09
C TYR A 100 7.13 5.37 4.90
N SER A 101 8.43 5.49 4.60
CA SER A 101 8.99 4.77 3.46
C SER A 101 10.49 4.52 3.57
N GLU A 102 10.96 3.55 2.77
CA GLU A 102 12.36 3.22 2.57
C GLU A 102 12.55 2.57 1.20
N ASN A 103 13.73 2.69 0.61
CA ASN A 103 14.09 2.01 -0.64
C ASN A 103 15.54 1.51 -0.59
N ARG A 104 15.82 0.28 -1.03
CA ARG A 104 17.19 -0.24 -1.14
C ARG A 104 17.36 -1.17 -2.34
N ASN A 105 18.57 -1.70 -2.48
CA ASN A 105 18.88 -2.86 -3.32
C ASN A 105 19.47 -3.94 -2.41
N SER A 106 18.66 -4.93 -2.06
CA SER A 106 19.01 -5.98 -1.10
C SER A 106 18.06 -7.17 -1.27
N SER A 107 18.40 -8.28 -0.62
CA SER A 107 17.52 -9.45 -0.45
C SER A 107 16.57 -9.33 0.74
N SER A 108 16.56 -8.19 1.42
CA SER A 108 15.67 -7.89 2.54
C SER A 108 15.15 -6.45 2.47
N ALA A 109 13.83 -6.31 2.47
CA ALA A 109 13.18 -5.02 2.65
C ALA A 109 12.80 -4.84 4.12
N SER A 110 12.99 -3.65 4.67
CA SER A 110 12.66 -3.34 6.06
C SER A 110 12.34 -1.86 6.20
N LEU A 111 11.29 -1.56 6.93
CA LEU A 111 10.84 -0.22 7.27
C LEU A 111 10.44 -0.20 8.75
N ILE A 112 10.99 0.76 9.48
CA ILE A 112 10.75 0.95 10.91
C ILE A 112 9.78 2.12 11.07
N ILE A 113 8.64 1.86 11.69
CA ILE A 113 7.63 2.87 12.02
C ILE A 113 7.68 3.11 13.55
N PRO A 114 8.14 4.29 14.00
CA PRO A 114 8.13 4.62 15.42
C PRO A 114 6.73 4.99 15.90
N ASP A 115 6.53 4.94 17.22
CA ASP A 115 5.36 5.49 17.93
C ASP A 115 3.99 4.96 17.46
N VAL A 116 3.94 3.71 16.98
CA VAL A 116 2.67 3.03 16.66
C VAL A 116 1.99 2.61 17.95
N ARG A 117 0.79 3.13 18.19
CA ARG A 117 0.03 2.87 19.41
C ARG A 117 -0.73 1.57 19.32
N GLU A 118 -1.14 1.08 20.49
CA GLU A 118 -2.05 -0.06 20.57
C GLU A 118 -3.32 0.20 19.74
N ARG A 119 -3.81 -0.82 19.03
CA ARG A 119 -4.98 -0.78 18.12
C ARG A 119 -4.80 0.09 16.87
N GLU A 120 -3.65 0.74 16.67
CA GLU A 120 -3.30 1.25 15.35
C GLU A 120 -2.89 0.08 14.45
N VAL A 121 -3.15 0.22 13.15
CA VAL A 121 -2.78 -0.78 12.16
C VAL A 121 -1.81 -0.16 11.17
N VAL A 122 -0.63 -0.74 11.04
CA VAL A 122 0.29 -0.42 9.95
C VAL A 122 -0.13 -1.23 8.72
N VAL A 123 -0.30 -0.54 7.60
CA VAL A 123 -0.50 -1.15 6.28
C VAL A 123 0.73 -0.83 5.45
N ASP A 124 1.45 -1.84 4.97
CA ASP A 124 2.56 -1.64 4.07
C ASP A 124 2.25 -2.06 2.63
N HIS A 125 2.98 -1.49 1.69
CA HIS A 125 2.96 -1.87 0.30
C HIS A 125 4.40 -1.85 -0.24
N LEU A 126 4.85 -3.00 -0.70
CA LEU A 126 6.18 -3.21 -1.26
C LEU A 126 6.06 -3.38 -2.78
N ALA A 127 6.88 -2.61 -3.50
CA ALA A 127 7.16 -2.80 -4.91
C ALA A 127 8.61 -3.29 -5.07
N VAL A 128 8.83 -4.36 -5.84
CA VAL A 128 10.17 -4.93 -6.09
C VAL A 128 10.39 -5.09 -7.57
N GLU A 129 11.59 -4.72 -8.04
CA GLU A 129 12.05 -4.96 -9.41
C GLU A 129 12.03 -6.45 -9.74
N ASN A 130 11.57 -6.77 -10.94
CA ASN A 130 11.28 -8.12 -11.42
C ASN A 130 10.29 -8.83 -10.48
N THR A 131 10.38 -10.16 -10.40
CA THR A 131 9.40 -10.94 -9.63
C THR A 131 10.04 -11.93 -8.66
N PRO A 132 11.02 -11.52 -7.82
CA PRO A 132 11.51 -12.40 -6.77
C PRO A 132 10.35 -12.84 -5.86
N SER A 133 10.50 -13.97 -5.18
CA SER A 133 9.60 -14.29 -4.06
C SER A 133 9.73 -13.22 -2.98
N ALA A 134 8.63 -12.94 -2.27
CA ALA A 134 8.59 -11.97 -1.18
C ALA A 134 7.79 -12.58 -0.02
N GLY A 135 8.47 -12.87 1.08
CA GLY A 135 7.86 -13.41 2.30
C GLY A 135 7.73 -12.33 3.38
N SER A 136 6.54 -12.15 3.95
CA SER A 136 6.27 -11.15 4.99
C SER A 136 7.01 -11.49 6.29
N GLY A 137 7.46 -10.46 7.00
CA GLY A 137 8.16 -10.59 8.27
C GLY A 137 7.28 -11.08 9.43
N PRO A 138 7.88 -11.34 10.61
CA PRO A 138 7.16 -11.83 11.77
C PRO A 138 6.03 -10.91 12.23
N GLY A 139 4.85 -11.50 12.48
CA GLY A 139 3.66 -10.79 12.94
C GLY A 139 2.94 -9.96 11.87
N GLN A 140 3.41 -9.97 10.62
CA GLN A 140 2.68 -9.40 9.50
C GLN A 140 1.64 -10.38 8.96
N THR A 141 0.45 -9.87 8.63
CA THR A 141 -0.58 -10.61 7.88
C THR A 141 -0.54 -10.19 6.42
N LEU A 142 -0.20 -11.13 5.52
CA LEU A 142 -0.24 -10.91 4.08
C LEU A 142 -1.67 -10.60 3.62
N ARG A 143 -1.85 -9.56 2.80
CA ARG A 143 -3.16 -9.15 2.25
C ARG A 143 -3.28 -9.45 0.77
N TRP A 144 -2.24 -9.16 0.00
CA TRP A 144 -2.14 -9.62 -1.38
C TRP A 144 -0.69 -9.80 -1.79
N ASN A 145 -0.49 -10.62 -2.81
CA ASN A 145 0.79 -10.86 -3.45
C ASN A 145 0.55 -11.10 -4.93
N ASP A 146 1.07 -10.21 -5.77
CA ASP A 146 0.80 -10.24 -7.20
C ASP A 146 2.03 -9.78 -8.00
N THR A 147 2.02 -10.10 -9.29
CA THR A 147 3.08 -9.71 -10.22
C THR A 147 2.49 -9.13 -11.50
N TYR A 148 3.26 -8.25 -12.13
CA TYR A 148 3.05 -7.93 -13.54
C TYR A 148 4.13 -8.65 -14.34
N SER A 149 3.74 -9.72 -15.05
CA SER A 149 4.65 -10.55 -15.85
C SER A 149 5.92 -10.91 -15.06
N SER A 150 7.10 -10.63 -15.59
CA SER A 150 8.40 -10.76 -14.95
C SER A 150 9.00 -9.42 -14.47
N ASP A 151 8.25 -8.32 -14.53
CA ASP A 151 8.79 -6.95 -14.44
C ASP A 151 8.70 -6.34 -13.04
N ILE A 152 7.61 -6.59 -12.33
CA ILE A 152 7.40 -6.02 -10.98
C ILE A 152 6.57 -6.95 -10.10
N ARG A 153 7.00 -7.08 -8.85
CA ARG A 153 6.26 -7.71 -7.75
C ARG A 153 5.63 -6.61 -6.90
N THR A 154 4.36 -6.79 -6.56
CA THR A 154 3.63 -5.99 -5.57
C THR A 154 3.11 -6.88 -4.47
N VAL A 155 3.37 -6.52 -3.23
CA VAL A 155 2.82 -7.21 -2.06
C VAL A 155 2.38 -6.19 -1.01
N CYS A 156 1.40 -6.57 -0.20
CA CYS A 156 0.91 -5.77 0.91
C CYS A 156 0.68 -6.66 2.11
N SER A 157 1.00 -6.14 3.29
CA SER A 157 0.68 -6.76 4.56
C SER A 157 0.19 -5.73 5.57
N THR A 158 -0.31 -6.25 6.68
CA THR A 158 -0.71 -5.43 7.83
C THR A 158 -0.07 -5.94 9.10
N LYS A 159 0.15 -5.05 10.06
CA LYS A 159 0.60 -5.40 11.41
C LYS A 159 -0.01 -4.44 12.44
N GLU A 160 -0.54 -4.99 13.52
CA GLU A 160 -1.08 -4.18 14.61
C GLU A 160 0.04 -3.59 15.46
N GLY A 161 -0.21 -2.41 16.03
CA GLY A 161 0.65 -1.82 17.03
C GLY A 161 0.71 -2.68 18.30
N PRO A 162 1.88 -2.77 18.96
CA PRO A 162 2.03 -3.56 20.16
C PRO A 162 1.22 -2.97 21.34
N LEU A 163 0.93 -3.82 22.33
CA LEU A 163 0.33 -3.38 23.60
C LEU A 163 1.20 -2.30 24.24
N GLY A 164 0.59 -1.21 24.71
CA GLY A 164 1.30 -0.05 25.28
C GLY A 164 2.01 0.84 24.24
N GLY A 165 1.94 0.50 22.96
CA GLY A 165 2.58 1.23 21.86
C GLY A 165 4.09 1.00 21.76
N GLY A 166 4.67 1.38 20.63
CA GLY A 166 6.10 1.26 20.39
C GLY A 166 6.44 1.24 18.90
N THR A 167 7.55 0.60 18.58
CA THR A 167 8.04 0.50 17.22
C THR A 167 7.47 -0.72 16.51
N VAL A 168 6.92 -0.52 15.31
CA VAL A 168 6.54 -1.61 14.39
C VAL A 168 7.54 -1.67 13.26
N THR A 169 8.13 -2.85 13.06
CA THR A 169 8.91 -3.15 11.86
C THR A 169 8.06 -3.91 10.86
N MET A 170 7.98 -3.37 9.64
CA MET A 170 7.46 -4.04 8.46
C MET A 170 8.65 -4.50 7.62
N SER A 171 8.74 -5.79 7.33
CA SER A 171 9.85 -6.38 6.60
C SER A 171 9.43 -7.47 5.64
N TRP A 172 10.28 -7.72 4.65
CA TRP A 172 10.10 -8.75 3.63
C TRP A 172 11.42 -9.42 3.29
N SER A 173 11.42 -10.74 3.26
CA SER A 173 12.52 -11.54 2.73
C SER A 173 12.33 -11.76 1.23
N LEU A 174 13.33 -11.38 0.44
CA LEU A 174 13.30 -11.50 -1.02
C LEU A 174 14.15 -12.68 -1.49
N GLY A 175 13.67 -13.40 -2.51
CA GLY A 175 14.39 -14.54 -3.09
C GLY A 175 15.66 -14.18 -3.87
N ASP A 176 15.93 -12.87 -4.08
CA ASP A 176 17.10 -12.37 -4.78
C ASP A 176 17.42 -10.93 -4.35
N HIS A 177 18.63 -10.45 -4.62
CA HIS A 177 19.00 -9.05 -4.49
C HIS A 177 18.32 -8.23 -5.59
N LYS A 178 17.38 -7.38 -5.19
CA LYS A 178 16.62 -6.52 -6.10
C LYS A 178 16.44 -5.14 -5.53
N LYS A 179 16.25 -4.18 -6.42
CA LYS A 179 15.78 -2.84 -6.05
C LYS A 179 14.33 -2.92 -5.60
N TRP A 180 14.01 -2.26 -4.50
CA TRP A 180 12.66 -2.21 -3.96
C TRP A 180 12.34 -0.84 -3.39
N ALA A 181 11.05 -0.54 -3.33
CA ALA A 181 10.46 0.62 -2.66
C ALA A 181 9.35 0.11 -1.73
N LEU A 182 9.45 0.46 -0.45
CA LEU A 182 8.52 0.06 0.60
C LEU A 182 7.88 1.33 1.16
N GLY A 183 6.57 1.41 1.08
CA GLY A 183 5.77 2.43 1.75
C GLY A 183 4.89 1.81 2.81
N ALA A 184 4.57 2.55 3.86
CA ALA A 184 3.58 2.15 4.85
C ALA A 184 2.75 3.35 5.33
N VAL A 185 1.51 3.08 5.70
CA VAL A 185 0.64 4.03 6.39
C VAL A 185 0.19 3.50 7.75
N VAL A 186 -0.01 4.40 8.71
CA VAL A 186 -0.56 4.06 10.02
C VAL A 186 -2.02 4.49 10.10
N LEU A 187 -2.90 3.53 10.31
CA LEU A 187 -4.33 3.72 10.49
C LEU A 187 -4.63 3.84 11.98
N LYS A 188 -5.09 5.03 12.40
CA LYS A 188 -5.46 5.29 13.78
C LYS A 188 -6.88 4.79 14.05
N PRO A 189 -7.18 4.23 15.23
CA PRO A 189 -8.56 3.89 15.56
C PRO A 189 -9.42 5.15 15.60
N GLY A 190 -10.63 5.04 15.04
CA GLY A 190 -11.64 6.09 15.10
C GLY A 190 -12.13 6.28 16.53
N GLY A 191 -12.40 7.52 16.92
CA GLY A 191 -13.07 7.79 18.18
C GLY A 191 -14.47 7.18 18.19
N CYS A 192 -14.92 6.65 19.33
CA CYS A 192 -16.34 6.40 19.54
C CYS A 192 -17.06 7.75 19.40
N ARG A 193 -17.99 7.85 18.45
CA ARG A 193 -18.98 8.93 18.43
C ARG A 193 -20.27 8.43 19.04
#